data_AF-A0A261TJ17-F1
#
_entry.id   AF-A0A261TJ17-F1
#
_cell.length_a   1.000
_cell.length_b   1.000
_cell.length_c   1.000
_cell.angle_alpha   90.00
_cell.angle_beta   90.00
_cell.angle_gamma   90.00
#
_symmetry.space_group_name_H-M   'P 1'
#
loop_
_entity.id
_entity.type
_entity.pdbx_description
1 polymer ?
#
loop_
_entity_poly.entity_id
_entity_poly.type
_entity_poly.pdbx_seq_one_letter_code
_entity_poly.pdbx_strand_id
1 'polypeptide(L)'
;MPPYTGADAGAARALTEALQAAARAANEACGGDPNEAPVVFFPRRAFITGADAAPMDAPGSASGGLDTDAADNAAGLTRPGAAGNREAVGAGDPAALGRPSILPTGGALKTTVKAEQARKLLSRNDSPDIPFDQAVNPYRGCEHGCVYCYARPTHAYLGYSPGLDFETRLIAKANAVEALRAELAKPGYKVSPINIGSATDVYQPIERTWKLTRGLLELMDETGHPATLVTKNSLIERDLDVLQRLAERNLITVYMSITTLDSAMSRTLEPRASAPWRRIQTVRTLARAGIPVSVNVAPVIPFINDDALEQILEQSAAAGARSASYTVVRLPWEVKDVFEAWLHAHFPDRAQRVLHRIEDMRSGRLNDPDFGTRMRGTGIWADLIKQRFQVAMRRLSFRAERPVLSCEHFVPPQQAPRVSRREQVEQARREGQLDLF
;
A
#
# COMPACT_ATOMS: atom_id res chain seq x y z
N MET A 1 -12.56 21.34 -37.98
CA MET A 1 -13.74 20.53 -37.62
C MET A 1 -14.68 21.39 -36.79
N PRO A 2 -16.01 21.34 -37.02
CA PRO A 2 -16.97 22.23 -36.36
C PRO A 2 -17.16 21.85 -34.87
N PRO A 3 -17.64 22.77 -34.01
CA PRO A 3 -17.89 22.49 -32.61
C PRO A 3 -19.11 21.57 -32.43
N TYR A 4 -18.94 20.49 -31.65
CA TYR A 4 -20.00 19.55 -31.32
C TYR A 4 -21.08 20.22 -30.46
N THR A 5 -22.32 20.12 -30.93
CA THR A 5 -23.55 20.69 -30.36
C THR A 5 -24.14 19.81 -29.26
N GLY A 6 -24.40 20.38 -28.09
CA GLY A 6 -25.54 20.22 -27.15
C GLY A 6 -26.27 18.89 -26.85
N ALA A 7 -26.06 17.78 -27.57
CA ALA A 7 -26.87 16.56 -27.45
C ALA A 7 -26.40 15.59 -26.36
N ASP A 8 -25.18 15.75 -25.82
CA ASP A 8 -24.57 14.81 -24.87
C ASP A 8 -24.90 15.07 -23.39
N ALA A 9 -25.45 16.24 -23.07
CA ALA A 9 -25.74 16.61 -21.68
C ALA A 9 -26.92 15.81 -21.09
N GLY A 10 -27.90 15.44 -21.92
CA GLY A 10 -29.05 14.63 -21.49
C GLY A 10 -28.68 13.19 -21.19
N ALA A 11 -27.83 12.58 -22.03
CA ALA A 11 -27.35 11.22 -21.83
C ALA A 11 -26.41 11.10 -20.61
N ALA A 12 -25.52 12.08 -20.42
CA ALA A 12 -24.65 12.15 -19.25
C ALA A 12 -25.44 12.31 -17.94
N ARG A 13 -26.53 13.08 -17.97
CA ARG A 13 -27.42 13.26 -16.81
C ARG A 13 -28.21 11.97 -16.50
N ALA A 14 -28.77 11.31 -17.51
CA ALA A 14 -29.49 10.05 -17.35
C ALA A 14 -28.57 8.94 -16.80
N LEU A 15 -27.33 8.85 -17.29
CA LEU A 15 -26.33 7.90 -16.78
C LEU A 15 -25.95 8.21 -15.32
N THR A 16 -25.81 9.49 -14.97
CA THR A 16 -25.51 9.92 -13.60
C THR A 16 -26.65 9.59 -12.64
N GLU A 17 -27.89 9.84 -13.05
CA GLU A 17 -29.09 9.53 -12.27
C GLU A 17 -29.26 8.01 -12.08
N ALA A 18 -28.98 7.20 -13.12
CA ALA A 18 -29.00 5.74 -13.04
C ALA A 18 -27.91 5.17 -12.10
N LEU A 19 -26.68 5.69 -12.16
CA LEU A 19 -25.59 5.27 -11.28
C LEU A 19 -25.84 5.68 -9.82
N GLN A 20 -26.42 6.85 -9.58
CA GLN A 20 -26.81 7.29 -8.24
C GLN A 20 -27.98 6.46 -7.69
N ALA A 21 -28.92 6.04 -8.54
CA ALA A 21 -30.00 5.13 -8.14
C ALA A 21 -29.45 3.75 -7.77
N ALA A 22 -28.50 3.21 -8.54
CA ALA A 22 -27.83 1.94 -8.24
C ALA A 22 -27.02 2.00 -6.93
N ALA A 23 -26.31 3.10 -6.69
CA ALA A 23 -25.56 3.31 -5.45
C ALA A 23 -26.48 3.42 -4.21
N ARG A 24 -27.64 4.06 -4.34
CA ARG A 24 -28.67 4.11 -3.28
C ARG A 24 -29.24 2.73 -2.98
N ALA A 25 -29.62 1.98 -4.01
CA ALA A 25 -30.13 0.62 -3.86
C ALA A 25 -29.10 -0.32 -3.19
N ALA A 26 -27.82 -0.17 -3.51
CA ALA A 26 -26.73 -0.92 -2.87
C ALA A 26 -26.51 -0.51 -1.40
N ASN A 27 -26.66 0.77 -1.06
CA ASN A 27 -26.56 1.26 0.32
C ASN A 27 -27.73 0.76 1.19
N GLU A 28 -28.94 0.77 0.63
CA GLU A 28 -30.16 0.31 1.30
C GLU A 28 -30.16 -1.20 1.52
N ALA A 29 -29.68 -1.99 0.54
CA ALA A 29 -29.48 -3.44 0.69
C ALA A 29 -28.47 -3.81 1.79
N CYS A 30 -27.57 -2.88 2.14
CA CYS A 30 -26.58 -3.02 3.22
C CYS A 30 -27.03 -2.39 4.55
N GLY A 31 -28.30 -1.97 4.67
CA GLY A 31 -28.85 -1.38 5.91
C GLY A 31 -28.37 0.04 6.21
N GLY A 32 -27.89 0.78 5.20
CA GLY A 32 -27.55 2.20 5.31
C GLY A 32 -28.76 3.12 5.17
N ASP A 33 -28.69 4.34 5.73
CA ASP A 33 -29.74 5.35 5.58
C ASP A 33 -29.83 5.81 4.10
N PRO A 34 -31.01 5.76 3.47
CA PRO A 34 -31.19 6.15 2.06
C PRO A 34 -30.89 7.63 1.76
N ASN A 35 -30.86 8.50 2.77
CA ASN A 35 -30.49 9.92 2.64
C ASN A 35 -28.98 10.18 2.82
N GLU A 36 -28.19 9.16 3.19
CA GLU A 36 -26.76 9.27 3.49
C GLU A 36 -25.86 8.62 2.42
N ALA A 37 -26.39 8.41 1.21
CA ALA A 37 -25.63 7.84 0.09
C ALA A 37 -24.48 8.77 -0.36
N PRO A 38 -23.30 8.24 -0.72
CA PRO A 38 -22.16 9.05 -1.13
C PRO A 38 -22.50 9.83 -2.40
N VAL A 39 -22.39 11.17 -2.32
CA VAL A 39 -22.55 12.05 -3.47
C VAL A 39 -21.38 11.79 -4.43
N VAL A 40 -21.66 11.15 -5.57
CA VAL A 40 -20.68 11.02 -6.66
C VAL A 40 -20.46 12.42 -7.25
N PHE A 41 -19.40 13.09 -6.82
CA PHE A 41 -19.07 14.45 -7.25
C PHE A 41 -18.29 14.40 -8.57
N PHE A 42 -18.91 14.89 -9.65
CA PHE A 42 -18.20 15.21 -10.89
C PHE A 42 -17.81 16.68 -10.87
N PRO A 43 -16.57 17.05 -11.25
CA PRO A 43 -16.12 18.44 -11.18
C PRO A 43 -16.91 19.29 -12.17
N ARG A 44 -17.77 20.20 -11.67
CA ARG A 44 -18.20 21.36 -12.44
C ARG A 44 -16.98 22.26 -12.63
N ARG A 45 -16.57 22.50 -13.87
CA ARG A 45 -15.60 23.55 -14.20
C ARG A 45 -16.19 24.90 -13.78
N ALA A 46 -15.74 25.46 -12.66
CA ALA A 46 -15.96 26.85 -12.30
C ALA A 46 -14.74 27.67 -12.75
N PHE A 47 -14.97 28.60 -13.66
CA PHE A 47 -14.06 29.70 -13.94
C PHE A 47 -14.01 30.62 -12.71
N ILE A 48 -12.82 30.94 -12.20
CA ILE A 48 -12.66 32.01 -11.19
C ILE A 48 -11.50 32.92 -11.62
N THR A 49 -11.87 34.15 -11.97
CA THR A 49 -11.02 35.34 -12.03
C THR A 49 -10.70 35.83 -10.62
N GLY A 50 -9.54 36.47 -10.43
CA GLY A 50 -8.90 36.68 -9.12
C GLY A 50 -9.49 37.73 -8.18
N ALA A 51 -8.70 37.96 -7.11
CA ALA A 51 -8.80 38.92 -6.01
C ALA A 51 -9.75 38.55 -4.85
N ASP A 52 -9.21 38.01 -3.75
CA ASP A 52 -8.92 38.76 -2.52
C ASP A 52 -8.63 37.82 -1.35
N ALA A 53 -7.63 38.19 -0.55
CA ALA A 53 -7.17 37.48 0.63
C ALA A 53 -7.52 38.27 1.90
N ALA A 54 -8.02 37.58 2.94
CA ALA A 54 -7.75 37.89 4.36
C ALA A 54 -8.09 36.68 5.26
N PRO A 55 -7.35 36.43 6.35
CA PRO A 55 -7.44 35.23 7.19
C PRO A 55 -8.40 35.44 8.39
N MET A 56 -8.97 34.35 8.91
CA MET A 56 -9.72 34.36 10.18
C MET A 56 -9.24 33.23 11.11
N ASP A 57 -9.15 33.59 12.38
CA ASP A 57 -8.47 32.92 13.49
C ASP A 57 -8.99 31.53 13.90
N ALA A 58 -8.07 30.76 14.52
CA ALA A 58 -8.29 29.47 15.14
C ALA A 58 -8.83 29.59 16.59
N PRO A 59 -9.57 28.58 17.07
CA PRO A 59 -9.62 28.31 18.50
C PRO A 59 -9.19 26.87 18.87
N GLY A 60 -8.42 26.78 19.96
CA GLY A 60 -8.64 25.79 21.02
C GLY A 60 -7.89 24.46 20.95
N SER A 61 -6.72 24.42 21.58
CA SER A 61 -5.96 23.21 21.93
C SER A 61 -6.71 22.30 22.92
N ALA A 62 -6.85 21.02 22.59
CA ALA A 62 -7.08 19.94 23.56
C ALA A 62 -6.16 18.77 23.24
N SER A 63 -5.36 18.40 24.23
CA SER A 63 -4.32 17.37 24.23
C SER A 63 -4.89 15.95 24.12
N GLY A 64 -4.51 15.21 23.07
CA GLY A 64 -4.75 13.78 22.91
C GLY A 64 -3.65 13.14 22.05
N GLY A 65 -2.97 12.13 22.58
CA GLY A 65 -1.80 11.49 21.97
C GLY A 65 -2.09 10.88 20.59
N LEU A 66 -1.19 11.16 19.65
CA LEU A 66 -1.25 10.75 18.24
C LEU A 66 -0.86 9.27 18.07
N ASP A 67 -1.80 8.44 17.61
CA ASP A 67 -1.55 7.10 17.06
C ASP A 67 -1.25 7.23 15.56
N THR A 68 -0.02 6.91 15.14
CA THR A 68 0.53 7.13 13.77
C THR A 68 0.54 5.86 12.92
N ASP A 69 -0.62 5.44 12.39
CA ASP A 69 -0.74 4.32 11.44
C ASP A 69 -1.39 4.72 10.09
N ALA A 70 -1.47 6.01 9.77
CA ALA A 70 -2.02 6.54 8.52
C ALA A 70 -0.94 7.21 7.65
N ALA A 71 -0.02 6.43 7.09
CA ALA A 71 1.00 6.93 6.18
C ALA A 71 0.60 6.76 4.72
N ASP A 72 -0.37 7.57 4.27
CA ASP A 72 -0.37 8.10 2.90
C ASP A 72 -1.20 9.40 2.74
N ASN A 73 -1.48 10.10 3.86
CA ASN A 73 -2.13 11.42 3.88
C ASN A 73 -1.14 12.48 4.41
N ALA A 74 -0.14 12.82 3.60
CA ALA A 74 0.75 13.96 3.86
C ALA A 74 0.45 15.10 2.88
N ALA A 75 -0.81 15.52 2.82
CA ALA A 75 -1.21 16.82 2.30
C ALA A 75 -1.62 17.67 3.50
N GLY A 76 -0.73 18.57 3.93
CA GLY A 76 -1.04 19.64 4.87
C GLY A 76 -0.43 19.52 6.26
N LEU A 77 0.91 19.60 6.40
CA LEU A 77 1.55 20.04 7.65
C LEU A 77 2.84 20.82 7.34
N THR A 78 2.92 22.04 7.86
CA THR A 78 4.07 22.96 7.80
C THR A 78 5.20 22.51 8.73
N ARG A 79 6.46 22.72 8.31
CA ARG A 79 7.67 22.41 9.10
C ARG A 79 7.72 23.25 10.41
N PRO A 80 8.24 22.72 11.52
CA PRO A 80 8.84 23.55 12.55
C PRO A 80 10.25 23.99 12.10
N GLY A 81 10.55 25.28 12.26
CA GLY A 81 11.84 25.87 11.93
C GLY A 81 12.96 25.38 12.84
N ALA A 82 14.12 25.07 12.26
CA ALA A 82 15.35 24.84 12.98
C ALA A 82 16.30 26.01 12.71
N ALA A 83 16.47 26.86 13.72
CA ALA A 83 17.61 27.75 13.84
C ALA A 83 18.73 27.00 14.57
N GLY A 84 19.98 27.10 14.11
CA GLY A 84 21.13 26.60 14.85
C GLY A 84 22.39 26.31 14.03
N ASN A 85 23.25 27.33 13.99
CA ASN A 85 24.72 27.33 13.90
C ASN A 85 25.45 26.74 12.68
N ARG A 86 26.09 27.66 11.95
CA ARG A 86 27.18 27.43 11.01
C ARG A 86 28.51 27.37 11.77
N GLU A 87 29.27 26.31 11.61
CA GLU A 87 30.72 26.33 11.80
C GLU A 87 31.40 25.95 10.48
N ALA A 88 32.37 26.76 10.09
CA ALA A 88 33.15 26.63 8.87
C ALA A 88 34.27 25.61 9.07
N VAL A 89 34.46 24.71 8.11
CA VAL A 89 35.66 23.86 8.02
C VAL A 89 36.33 24.12 6.67
N GLY A 90 37.62 24.44 6.73
CA GLY A 90 38.42 25.04 5.67
C GLY A 90 38.74 24.13 4.48
N ALA A 91 39.21 24.79 3.42
CA ALA A 91 39.60 24.21 2.15
C ALA A 91 40.83 23.30 2.27
N GLY A 92 40.72 22.07 1.77
CA GLY A 92 41.82 21.12 1.60
C GLY A 92 41.69 20.32 0.30
N ASP A 93 42.76 20.40 -0.50
CA ASP A 93 43.23 19.57 -1.63
C ASP A 93 42.23 18.83 -2.57
N PRO A 94 42.08 19.22 -3.85
CA PRO A 94 41.14 18.61 -4.80
C PRO A 94 41.58 17.26 -5.39
N ALA A 95 42.71 16.67 -4.96
CA ALA A 95 43.23 15.42 -5.54
C ALA A 95 42.92 14.13 -4.74
N ALA A 96 42.17 14.20 -3.63
CA ALA A 96 41.92 13.06 -2.73
C ALA A 96 40.45 12.60 -2.64
N LEU A 97 39.62 12.85 -3.67
CA LEU A 97 38.22 12.42 -3.70
C LEU A 97 38.08 10.97 -4.19
N GLY A 98 38.45 10.02 -3.33
CA GLY A 98 37.95 8.65 -3.44
C GLY A 98 36.42 8.65 -3.37
N ARG A 99 35.75 8.05 -4.37
CA ARG A 99 34.30 7.87 -4.40
C ARG A 99 33.80 7.30 -3.05
N PRO A 100 32.89 7.96 -2.32
CA PRO A 100 32.23 7.31 -1.21
C PRO A 100 31.33 6.20 -1.75
N SER A 101 31.75 4.95 -1.57
CA SER A 101 30.90 3.78 -1.79
C SER A 101 29.85 3.73 -0.67
N ILE A 102 28.63 4.19 -0.96
CA ILE A 102 27.49 4.13 -0.03
C ILE A 102 26.90 2.70 0.01
N LEU A 103 27.35 1.80 -0.85
CA LEU A 103 26.94 0.40 -0.84
C LEU A 103 27.95 -0.41 -0.01
N PRO A 104 27.51 -1.12 1.05
CA PRO A 104 28.40 -1.96 1.84
C PRO A 104 28.87 -3.14 0.98
N THR A 105 30.16 -3.16 0.65
CA THR A 105 30.86 -4.36 0.21
C THR A 105 31.12 -5.23 1.45
N GLY A 106 30.13 -6.03 1.89
CA GLY A 106 30.32 -6.96 3.01
C GLY A 106 29.05 -7.50 3.67
N GLY A 107 28.86 -8.82 3.60
CA GLY A 107 27.90 -9.59 4.41
C GLY A 107 26.42 -9.42 4.05
N ALA A 108 25.63 -10.47 4.25
CA ALA A 108 24.18 -10.34 4.21
C ALA A 108 23.72 -9.43 5.35
N LEU A 109 22.98 -8.36 5.03
CA LEU A 109 22.42 -7.44 6.04
C LEU A 109 21.53 -8.24 7.01
N LYS A 110 21.93 -8.28 8.28
CA LYS A 110 21.18 -9.00 9.31
C LYS A 110 19.94 -8.20 9.69
N THR A 111 18.78 -8.84 9.60
CA THR A 111 17.52 -8.25 10.07
C THR A 111 17.34 -8.53 11.56
N THR A 112 16.96 -7.50 12.31
CA THR A 112 16.51 -7.58 13.70
C THR A 112 15.01 -7.30 13.76
N VAL A 113 14.30 -8.00 14.64
CA VAL A 113 12.85 -7.83 14.81
C VAL A 113 12.56 -7.58 16.27
N LYS A 114 11.91 -6.45 16.56
CA LYS A 114 11.39 -6.11 17.89
C LYS A 114 9.92 -6.51 17.98
N ALA A 115 9.55 -7.21 19.04
CA ALA A 115 8.14 -7.46 19.36
C ALA A 115 7.48 -6.17 19.91
N GLU A 116 6.28 -5.85 19.45
CA GLU A 116 5.44 -4.75 19.94
C GLU A 116 4.04 -5.28 20.28
N GLN A 117 3.48 -4.75 21.37
CA GLN A 117 2.07 -4.94 21.72
C GLN A 117 1.26 -3.79 21.14
N ALA A 118 0.58 -4.05 20.04
CA ALA A 118 -0.25 -3.08 19.35
C ALA A 118 -1.54 -2.81 20.14
N ARG A 119 -1.90 -1.53 20.30
CA ARG A 119 -3.19 -1.11 20.89
C ARG A 119 -4.35 -1.29 19.92
N LYS A 120 -4.08 -1.09 18.64
CA LYS A 120 -4.98 -1.26 17.51
C LYS A 120 -4.19 -1.84 16.34
N LEU A 121 -4.86 -2.63 15.51
CA LEU A 121 -4.33 -3.11 14.25
C LEU A 121 -5.02 -2.45 13.05
N LEU A 122 -6.30 -2.11 13.17
CA LEU A 122 -7.09 -1.54 12.09
C LEU A 122 -6.73 -0.06 11.87
N SER A 123 -6.23 0.26 10.67
CA SER A 123 -6.08 1.63 10.20
C SER A 123 -7.16 1.97 9.18
N ARG A 124 -7.50 3.27 9.07
CA ARG A 124 -8.50 3.80 8.15
C ARG A 124 -7.89 4.86 7.24
N ASN A 125 -8.45 4.99 6.04
CA ASN A 125 -8.13 6.04 5.08
C ASN A 125 -9.38 6.49 4.32
N ASP A 126 -9.30 7.67 3.74
CA ASP A 126 -10.34 8.36 2.97
C ASP A 126 -9.90 8.62 1.52
N SER A 127 -8.87 7.92 1.04
CA SER A 127 -8.29 8.21 -0.25
C SER A 127 -9.18 7.71 -1.40
N PRO A 128 -9.51 8.57 -2.38
CA PRO A 128 -10.29 8.17 -3.55
C PRO A 128 -9.48 7.30 -4.55
N ASP A 129 -8.17 7.15 -4.35
CA ASP A 129 -7.30 6.43 -5.28
C ASP A 129 -7.18 4.94 -5.02
N ILE A 130 -7.55 4.49 -3.81
CA ILE A 130 -7.43 3.10 -3.39
C ILE A 130 -8.80 2.48 -3.10
N PRO A 131 -9.03 1.19 -3.42
CA PRO A 131 -10.34 0.55 -3.33
C PRO A 131 -10.75 0.11 -1.92
N PHE A 132 -10.07 0.56 -0.89
CA PHE A 132 -10.29 0.11 0.47
C PHE A 132 -10.21 1.29 1.43
N ASP A 133 -11.07 1.30 2.43
CA ASP A 133 -11.10 2.26 3.54
C ASP A 133 -10.29 1.74 4.74
N GLN A 134 -10.16 0.43 4.90
CA GLN A 134 -9.54 -0.23 6.04
C GLN A 134 -8.32 -1.07 5.65
N ALA A 135 -7.29 -1.03 6.49
CA ALA A 135 -6.11 -1.87 6.32
C ALA A 135 -5.55 -2.39 7.64
N VAL A 136 -4.80 -3.48 7.56
CA VAL A 136 -4.03 -4.04 8.67
C VAL A 136 -2.61 -4.38 8.21
N ASN A 137 -1.64 -4.04 9.04
CA ASN A 137 -0.23 -4.31 8.81
C ASN A 137 0.37 -4.97 10.06
N PRO A 138 0.66 -6.29 10.04
CA PRO A 138 1.22 -7.01 11.18
C PRO A 138 2.68 -6.63 11.47
N TYR A 139 3.36 -6.01 10.50
CA TYR A 139 4.75 -5.57 10.60
C TYR A 139 4.88 -4.06 10.32
N ARG A 140 5.87 -3.42 10.94
CA ARG A 140 6.40 -2.12 10.50
C ARG A 140 7.76 -2.36 9.87
N GLY A 141 7.95 -1.81 8.67
CA GLY A 141 9.13 -2.06 7.84
C GLY A 141 8.98 -3.29 6.97
N CYS A 142 9.91 -3.49 6.03
CA CYS A 142 9.81 -4.59 5.10
C CYS A 142 11.19 -5.07 4.64
N GLU A 143 11.48 -6.36 4.85
CA GLU A 143 12.74 -6.98 4.46
C GLU A 143 13.00 -6.92 2.95
N HIS A 144 11.98 -6.84 2.11
CA HIS A 144 12.19 -6.81 0.66
C HIS A 144 13.18 -5.72 0.20
N GLY A 145 13.28 -4.61 0.95
CA GLY A 145 14.26 -3.56 0.68
C GLY A 145 14.04 -2.86 -0.66
N CYS A 146 12.79 -2.79 -1.14
CA CYS A 146 12.50 -2.19 -2.43
C CYS A 146 12.93 -0.72 -2.42
N VAL A 147 13.78 -0.31 -3.37
CA VAL A 147 14.34 1.06 -3.42
C VAL A 147 13.28 2.13 -3.67
N TYR A 148 12.16 1.74 -4.26
CA TYR A 148 11.01 2.59 -4.60
C TYR A 148 9.89 2.58 -3.52
N CYS A 149 10.10 1.91 -2.38
CA CYS A 149 9.03 1.66 -1.42
C CYS A 149 8.51 2.96 -0.77
N TYR A 150 7.26 3.34 -1.05
CA TYR A 150 6.62 4.52 -0.47
C TYR A 150 6.43 4.44 1.05
N ALA A 151 6.51 3.24 1.64
CA ALA A 151 6.36 3.06 3.09
C ALA A 151 7.66 3.34 3.86
N ARG A 152 8.81 3.53 3.19
CA ARG A 152 10.08 3.87 3.86
C ARG A 152 9.98 5.03 4.85
N PRO A 153 9.32 6.16 4.53
CA PRO A 153 9.18 7.29 5.45
C PRO A 153 8.48 6.93 6.77
N THR A 154 7.71 5.84 6.86
CA THR A 154 7.04 5.47 8.11
C THR A 154 8.03 5.15 9.24
N HIS A 155 9.24 4.73 8.89
CA HIS A 155 10.27 4.42 9.87
C HIS A 155 10.82 5.65 10.58
N ALA A 156 10.73 6.84 9.97
CA ALA A 156 11.14 8.09 10.61
C ALA A 156 10.31 8.38 11.87
N TYR A 157 9.02 8.01 11.90
CA TYR A 157 8.16 8.16 13.08
C TYR A 157 8.60 7.26 14.26
N LEU A 158 9.40 6.22 13.99
CA LEU A 158 9.97 5.33 14.99
C LEU A 158 11.36 5.76 15.44
N GLY A 159 11.87 6.90 14.94
CA GLY A 159 13.25 7.34 15.16
C GLY A 159 14.29 6.50 14.39
N TYR A 160 13.88 5.78 13.35
CA TYR A 160 14.75 4.97 12.50
C TYR A 160 14.95 5.59 11.12
N SER A 161 16.05 5.25 10.46
CA SER A 161 16.32 5.71 9.09
C SER A 161 15.33 5.09 8.08
N PRO A 162 14.69 5.90 7.21
CA PRO A 162 13.92 5.42 6.05
C PRO A 162 14.75 4.62 5.02
N GLY A 163 16.09 4.67 5.13
CA GLY A 163 17.02 3.90 4.32
C GLY A 163 17.17 2.45 4.82
N LEU A 164 18.36 2.10 5.31
CA LEU A 164 18.67 0.72 5.68
C LEU A 164 17.91 0.22 6.92
N ASP A 165 17.54 1.08 7.87
CA ASP A 165 16.80 0.61 9.06
C ASP A 165 15.39 0.14 8.69
N PHE A 166 14.76 0.68 7.65
CA PHE A 166 13.45 0.23 7.15
C PHE A 166 13.43 -1.27 6.78
N GLU A 167 14.54 -1.78 6.25
CA GLU A 167 14.65 -3.16 5.80
C GLU A 167 15.41 -4.05 6.79
N THR A 168 16.18 -3.49 7.73
CA THR A 168 16.98 -4.26 8.69
C THR A 168 16.46 -4.21 10.13
N ARG A 169 15.66 -3.22 10.52
CA ARG A 169 15.10 -3.07 11.87
C ARG A 169 13.58 -3.07 11.80
N LEU A 170 13.00 -4.24 11.99
CA LEU A 170 11.57 -4.44 11.87
C LEU A 170 10.88 -4.48 13.22
N ILE A 171 9.60 -4.13 13.21
CA ILE A 171 8.73 -4.31 14.37
C ILE A 171 7.62 -5.29 13.98
N ALA A 172 7.48 -6.35 14.75
CA ALA A 172 6.36 -7.29 14.64
C ALA A 172 5.33 -6.97 15.72
N LYS A 173 4.09 -6.71 15.32
CA LYS A 173 2.97 -6.53 16.24
C LYS A 173 2.56 -7.90 16.76
N ALA A 174 3.21 -8.35 17.83
CA ALA A 174 3.17 -9.73 18.31
C ALA A 174 1.76 -10.20 18.70
N ASN A 175 0.89 -9.26 19.09
CA ASN A 175 -0.52 -9.50 19.41
C ASN A 175 -1.47 -9.08 18.26
N ALA A 176 -1.01 -9.09 17.00
CA ALA A 176 -1.81 -8.59 15.87
C ALA A 176 -3.18 -9.29 15.78
N VAL A 177 -3.22 -10.61 15.97
CA VAL A 177 -4.45 -11.40 15.86
C VAL A 177 -5.43 -11.03 16.98
N GLU A 178 -4.95 -10.93 18.21
CA GLU A 178 -5.74 -10.56 19.39
C GLU A 178 -6.25 -9.12 19.30
N ALA A 179 -5.38 -8.21 18.86
CA ALA A 179 -5.73 -6.81 18.64
C ALA A 179 -6.85 -6.70 17.60
N LEU A 180 -6.70 -7.35 16.43
CA LEU A 180 -7.74 -7.31 15.40
C LEU A 180 -9.04 -7.96 15.88
N ARG A 181 -8.96 -9.13 16.53
CA ARG A 181 -10.13 -9.82 17.10
C ARG A 181 -10.91 -8.90 18.05
N ALA A 182 -10.22 -8.20 18.95
CA ALA A 182 -10.85 -7.27 19.87
C ALA A 182 -11.52 -6.08 19.15
N GLU A 183 -10.98 -5.65 18.02
CA GLU A 183 -11.58 -4.59 17.20
C GLU A 183 -12.82 -5.06 16.43
N LEU A 184 -12.79 -6.28 15.87
CA LEU A 184 -13.94 -6.88 15.18
C LEU A 184 -15.09 -7.22 16.14
N ALA A 185 -14.81 -7.46 17.42
CA ALA A 185 -15.80 -7.76 18.45
C ALA A 185 -16.50 -6.51 19.04
N LYS A 186 -16.15 -5.30 18.59
CA LYS A 186 -16.75 -4.06 19.12
C LYS A 186 -18.22 -3.97 18.72
N PRO A 187 -19.13 -3.59 19.64
CA PRO A 187 -20.51 -3.30 19.29
C PRO A 187 -20.60 -2.26 18.18
N GLY A 188 -21.41 -2.54 17.15
CA GLY A 188 -21.58 -1.64 16.01
C GLY A 188 -20.46 -1.69 14.96
N TYR A 189 -19.53 -2.65 15.03
CA TYR A 189 -18.57 -2.87 13.95
C TYR A 189 -19.30 -3.17 12.63
N LYS A 190 -19.02 -2.37 11.60
CA LYS A 190 -19.55 -2.58 10.25
C LYS A 190 -18.50 -3.29 9.40
N VAL A 191 -18.84 -4.48 8.93
CA VAL A 191 -17.97 -5.28 8.07
C VAL A 191 -17.76 -4.59 6.73
N SER A 192 -16.51 -4.58 6.29
CA SER A 192 -16.09 -4.13 4.96
C SER A 192 -14.73 -4.74 4.66
N PRO A 193 -14.36 -4.97 3.39
CA PRO A 193 -13.09 -5.63 3.06
C PRO A 193 -11.87 -4.94 3.67
N ILE A 194 -11.08 -5.68 4.45
CA ILE A 194 -9.82 -5.18 5.00
C ILE A 194 -8.66 -5.48 4.04
N ASN A 195 -7.83 -4.48 3.74
CA ASN A 195 -6.58 -4.72 3.02
C ASN A 195 -5.46 -5.17 3.97
N ILE A 196 -4.92 -6.37 3.74
CA ILE A 196 -3.81 -6.95 4.49
C ILE A 196 -2.52 -6.69 3.72
N GLY A 197 -1.62 -5.89 4.30
CA GLY A 197 -0.30 -5.57 3.73
C GLY A 197 -0.21 -4.25 2.95
N SER A 198 -1.00 -3.25 3.32
CA SER A 198 -0.99 -1.94 2.66
C SER A 198 0.30 -1.12 2.85
N ALA A 199 1.14 -1.41 3.85
CA ALA A 199 2.36 -0.64 4.14
C ALA A 199 3.59 -1.53 4.38
N THR A 200 3.42 -2.85 4.30
CA THR A 200 4.48 -3.85 4.45
C THR A 200 4.12 -5.09 3.66
N ASP A 201 5.12 -5.85 3.21
CA ASP A 201 4.82 -7.17 2.67
C ASP A 201 4.57 -8.16 3.81
N VAL A 202 3.34 -8.67 3.86
CA VAL A 202 2.87 -9.58 4.90
C VAL A 202 3.49 -10.98 4.80
N TYR A 203 4.15 -11.28 3.68
CA TYR A 203 4.86 -12.53 3.43
C TYR A 203 6.38 -12.34 3.25
N GLN A 204 6.92 -11.25 3.78
CA GLN A 204 8.37 -11.04 3.88
C GLN A 204 9.05 -12.18 4.69
N PRO A 205 10.35 -12.46 4.50
CA PRO A 205 11.02 -13.64 5.07
C PRO A 205 10.77 -13.95 6.56
N ILE A 206 10.65 -12.94 7.45
CA ILE A 206 10.37 -13.12 8.88
C ILE A 206 9.00 -13.77 9.14
N GLU A 207 8.05 -13.67 8.22
CA GLU A 207 6.73 -14.33 8.32
C GLU A 207 6.84 -15.86 8.35
N ARG A 208 7.97 -16.45 7.92
CA ARG A 208 8.22 -17.90 8.07
C ARG A 208 8.18 -18.34 9.53
N THR A 209 8.65 -17.49 10.44
CA THR A 209 8.72 -17.77 11.88
C THR A 209 7.55 -17.15 12.62
N TRP A 210 7.22 -15.89 12.34
CA TRP A 210 6.22 -15.12 13.09
C TRP A 210 4.77 -15.56 12.85
N LYS A 211 4.44 -16.00 11.63
CA LYS A 211 3.12 -16.51 11.27
C LYS A 211 1.95 -15.57 11.63
N LEU A 212 2.19 -14.26 11.74
CA LEU A 212 1.14 -13.30 12.08
C LEU A 212 0.12 -13.19 10.94
N THR A 213 0.60 -13.20 9.70
CA THR A 213 -0.29 -13.17 8.53
C THR A 213 -1.16 -14.41 8.46
N ARG A 214 -0.59 -15.59 8.77
CA ARG A 214 -1.36 -16.83 8.91
C ARG A 214 -2.46 -16.70 9.96
N GLY A 215 -2.14 -16.23 11.16
CA GLY A 215 -3.13 -16.05 12.22
C GLY A 215 -4.22 -15.01 11.87
N LEU A 216 -3.86 -13.95 11.13
CA LEU A 216 -4.85 -13.00 10.60
C LEU A 216 -5.80 -13.67 9.61
N LEU A 217 -5.29 -14.48 8.67
CA LEU A 217 -6.12 -15.21 7.72
C LEU A 217 -7.04 -16.22 8.41
N GLU A 218 -6.56 -16.91 9.44
CA GLU A 218 -7.39 -17.82 10.25
C GLU A 218 -8.50 -17.06 10.98
N LEU A 219 -8.22 -15.87 11.51
CA LEU A 219 -9.25 -15.00 12.10
C LEU A 219 -10.28 -14.54 11.04
N MET A 220 -9.84 -14.20 9.83
CA MET A 220 -10.75 -13.86 8.73
C MET A 220 -11.64 -15.05 8.36
N ASP A 221 -11.06 -16.26 8.33
CA ASP A 221 -11.75 -17.51 8.01
C ASP A 221 -12.80 -17.87 9.07
N GLU A 222 -12.42 -17.76 10.35
CA GLU A 222 -13.29 -17.98 11.52
C GLU A 222 -14.47 -17.01 11.55
N THR A 223 -14.21 -15.72 11.35
CA THR A 223 -15.23 -14.67 11.45
C THR A 223 -16.00 -14.46 10.16
N GLY A 224 -15.64 -15.14 9.06
CA GLY A 224 -16.22 -14.90 7.73
C GLY A 224 -15.98 -13.47 7.21
N HIS A 225 -14.87 -12.85 7.64
CA HIS A 225 -14.57 -11.46 7.33
C HIS A 225 -13.88 -11.33 5.96
N PRO A 226 -14.35 -10.47 5.05
CA PRO A 226 -13.72 -10.28 3.75
C PRO A 226 -12.38 -9.54 3.88
N ALA A 227 -11.42 -9.94 3.06
CA ALA A 227 -10.11 -9.31 3.00
C ALA A 227 -9.56 -9.28 1.58
N THR A 228 -8.68 -8.31 1.33
CA THR A 228 -7.76 -8.34 0.18
C THR A 228 -6.35 -8.48 0.71
N LEU A 229 -5.48 -9.17 -0.01
CA LEU A 229 -4.11 -9.38 0.43
C LEU A 229 -3.14 -9.00 -0.67
N VAL A 230 -2.10 -8.24 -0.35
CA VAL A 230 -1.06 -7.86 -1.32
C VAL A 230 0.30 -8.42 -0.92
N THR A 231 1.02 -8.99 -1.88
CA THR A 231 2.40 -9.49 -1.66
C THR A 231 3.22 -9.55 -2.94
N LYS A 232 4.54 -9.68 -2.77
CA LYS A 232 5.57 -9.97 -3.77
C LYS A 232 6.24 -11.33 -3.53
N ASN A 233 5.81 -12.09 -2.52
CA ASN A 233 6.53 -13.27 -2.06
C ASN A 233 5.72 -14.55 -2.28
N SER A 234 6.41 -15.63 -2.69
CA SER A 234 5.80 -16.94 -2.88
C SER A 234 5.48 -17.67 -1.58
N LEU A 235 5.91 -17.15 -0.42
CA LEU A 235 5.58 -17.72 0.88
C LEU A 235 4.07 -17.82 1.13
N ILE A 236 3.26 -17.01 0.45
CA ILE A 236 1.79 -17.13 0.44
C ILE A 236 1.28 -18.54 0.14
N GLU A 237 2.01 -19.34 -0.64
CA GLU A 237 1.61 -20.71 -0.98
C GLU A 237 1.58 -21.64 0.26
N ARG A 238 2.25 -21.27 1.36
CA ARG A 238 2.13 -21.98 2.64
C ARG A 238 0.69 -21.99 3.15
N ASP A 239 -0.07 -20.93 2.87
CA ASP A 239 -1.39 -20.71 3.45
C ASP A 239 -2.53 -21.02 2.47
N LEU A 240 -2.26 -21.84 1.45
CA LEU A 240 -3.25 -22.25 0.44
C LEU A 240 -4.52 -22.82 1.08
N ASP A 241 -4.38 -23.63 2.13
CA ASP A 241 -5.52 -24.28 2.80
C ASP A 241 -6.53 -23.26 3.37
N VAL A 242 -6.07 -22.16 3.96
CA VAL A 242 -6.96 -21.10 4.50
C VAL A 242 -7.48 -20.22 3.36
N LEU A 243 -6.61 -19.87 2.41
CA LEU A 243 -6.97 -19.03 1.27
C LEU A 243 -8.05 -19.69 0.40
N GLN A 244 -8.02 -21.01 0.25
CA GLN A 244 -9.05 -21.76 -0.48
C GLN A 244 -10.42 -21.66 0.21
N ARG A 245 -10.49 -21.91 1.53
CA ARG A 245 -11.75 -21.80 2.30
C ARG A 245 -12.34 -20.39 2.29
N LEU A 246 -11.49 -19.37 2.30
CA LEU A 246 -11.91 -17.98 2.11
C LEU A 246 -12.40 -17.73 0.69
N ALA A 247 -11.73 -18.28 -0.33
CA ALA A 247 -12.08 -18.08 -1.73
C ALA A 247 -13.41 -18.76 -2.10
N GLU A 248 -13.69 -19.94 -1.54
CA GLU A 248 -14.96 -20.67 -1.71
C GLU A 248 -16.18 -19.84 -1.27
N ARG A 249 -15.99 -18.95 -0.28
CA ARG A 249 -17.00 -18.05 0.26
C ARG A 249 -16.93 -16.63 -0.31
N ASN A 250 -16.15 -16.41 -1.37
CA ASN A 250 -15.90 -15.09 -1.98
C ASN A 250 -15.42 -14.03 -0.96
N LEU A 251 -14.57 -14.44 0.00
CA LEU A 251 -14.06 -13.57 1.07
C LEU A 251 -12.65 -13.03 0.81
N ILE A 252 -11.92 -13.57 -0.17
CA ILE A 252 -10.51 -13.18 -0.42
C ILE A 252 -10.25 -12.89 -1.89
N THR A 253 -9.43 -11.87 -2.13
CA THR A 253 -8.72 -11.68 -3.42
C THR A 253 -7.26 -11.35 -3.14
N VAL A 254 -6.37 -12.05 -3.85
CA VAL A 254 -4.91 -11.87 -3.72
C VAL A 254 -4.40 -10.95 -4.82
N TYR A 255 -3.56 -9.99 -4.46
CA TYR A 255 -2.86 -9.08 -5.35
C TYR A 255 -1.37 -9.42 -5.35
N MET A 256 -0.88 -9.98 -6.45
CA MET A 256 0.54 -10.31 -6.63
C MET A 256 1.25 -9.16 -7.35
N SER A 257 2.26 -8.55 -6.73
CA SER A 257 3.00 -7.47 -7.39
C SER A 257 4.19 -8.01 -8.21
N ILE A 258 4.24 -7.65 -9.49
CA ILE A 258 5.27 -8.08 -10.43
C ILE A 258 5.78 -6.84 -11.15
N THR A 259 7.03 -6.45 -10.88
CA THR A 259 7.61 -5.19 -11.38
C THR A 259 8.40 -5.37 -12.67
N THR A 260 9.02 -6.52 -12.84
CA THR A 260 9.86 -6.88 -13.99
C THR A 260 9.83 -8.39 -14.14
N LEU A 261 10.20 -8.91 -15.32
CA LEU A 261 10.50 -10.33 -15.53
C LEU A 261 12.01 -10.62 -15.50
N ASP A 262 12.85 -9.58 -15.47
CA ASP A 262 14.30 -9.70 -15.38
C ASP A 262 14.76 -9.94 -13.93
N SER A 263 15.39 -11.09 -13.71
CA SER A 263 15.91 -11.47 -12.40
C SER A 263 17.13 -10.64 -11.97
N ALA A 264 17.94 -10.13 -12.90
CA ALA A 264 19.08 -9.27 -12.57
C ALA A 264 18.59 -7.92 -12.05
N MET A 265 17.68 -7.28 -12.77
CA MET A 265 17.02 -6.06 -12.33
C MET A 265 16.29 -6.25 -11.00
N SER A 266 15.50 -7.31 -10.84
CA SER A 266 14.80 -7.60 -9.58
C SER A 266 15.73 -7.71 -8.37
N ARG A 267 16.94 -8.28 -8.53
CA ARG A 267 17.93 -8.37 -7.43
C ARG A 267 18.44 -7.01 -6.96
N THR A 268 18.46 -6.02 -7.83
CA THR A 268 18.88 -4.66 -7.47
C THR A 268 17.71 -3.82 -6.96
N LEU A 269 16.51 -4.01 -7.52
CA LEU A 269 15.35 -3.17 -7.25
C LEU A 269 14.59 -3.61 -5.98
N GLU A 270 14.56 -4.92 -5.71
CA GLU A 270 13.81 -5.57 -4.62
C GLU A 270 14.52 -6.86 -4.16
N PRO A 271 15.72 -6.74 -3.56
CA PRO A 271 16.71 -7.81 -3.40
C PRO A 271 16.22 -9.04 -2.65
N ARG A 272 15.30 -8.89 -1.70
CA ARG A 272 14.80 -9.99 -0.85
C ARG A 272 13.35 -10.40 -1.16
N ALA A 273 12.75 -9.85 -2.21
CA ALA A 273 11.48 -10.35 -2.72
C ALA A 273 11.68 -11.66 -3.51
N SER A 274 10.59 -12.41 -3.77
CA SER A 274 10.69 -13.60 -4.63
C SER A 274 11.14 -13.22 -6.03
N ALA A 275 11.90 -14.09 -6.70
CA ALA A 275 12.29 -13.88 -8.09
C ALA A 275 11.06 -13.71 -9.00
N PRO A 276 11.13 -12.92 -10.08
CA PRO A 276 9.99 -12.64 -10.96
C PRO A 276 9.25 -13.89 -11.48
N TRP A 277 10.00 -14.86 -12.02
CA TRP A 277 9.44 -16.12 -12.52
C TRP A 277 8.70 -16.89 -11.41
N ARG A 278 9.19 -16.79 -10.16
CA ARG A 278 8.57 -17.45 -9.02
C ARG A 278 7.25 -16.81 -8.64
N ARG A 279 7.09 -15.48 -8.83
CA ARG A 279 5.81 -14.78 -8.63
C ARG A 279 4.78 -15.16 -9.69
N ILE A 280 5.18 -15.28 -10.96
CA ILE A 280 4.30 -15.82 -12.02
C ILE A 280 3.85 -17.25 -11.70
N GLN A 281 4.77 -18.09 -11.20
CA GLN A 281 4.41 -19.42 -10.75
C GLN A 281 3.43 -19.38 -9.56
N THR A 282 3.61 -18.47 -8.61
CA THR A 282 2.66 -18.26 -7.50
C THR A 282 1.28 -17.88 -8.00
N VAL A 283 1.17 -16.98 -8.99
CA VAL A 283 -0.11 -16.65 -9.63
C VAL A 283 -0.78 -17.91 -10.17
N ARG A 284 -0.01 -18.78 -10.86
CA ARG A 284 -0.51 -20.04 -11.40
C ARG A 284 -0.97 -21.01 -10.32
N THR A 285 -0.21 -21.16 -9.25
CA THR A 285 -0.55 -22.02 -8.11
C THR A 285 -1.86 -21.58 -7.47
N LEU A 286 -1.97 -20.29 -7.14
CA LEU A 286 -3.16 -19.71 -6.51
C LEU A 286 -4.40 -19.82 -7.41
N ALA A 287 -4.26 -19.49 -8.70
CA ALA A 287 -5.36 -19.57 -9.65
C ALA A 287 -5.88 -21.02 -9.82
N ARG A 288 -4.98 -22.01 -9.88
CA ARG A 288 -5.34 -23.44 -9.94
C ARG A 288 -6.03 -23.93 -8.67
N ALA A 289 -5.71 -23.34 -7.53
CA ALA A 289 -6.36 -23.62 -6.25
C ALA A 289 -7.75 -22.97 -6.13
N GLY A 290 -8.22 -22.23 -7.15
CA GLY A 290 -9.52 -21.54 -7.15
C GLY A 290 -9.48 -20.14 -6.55
N ILE A 291 -8.33 -19.68 -6.06
CA ILE A 291 -8.17 -18.39 -5.38
C ILE A 291 -8.18 -17.27 -6.44
N PRO A 292 -9.02 -16.22 -6.30
CA PRO A 292 -8.99 -15.07 -7.19
C PRO A 292 -7.66 -14.30 -7.06
N VAL A 293 -6.93 -14.18 -8.18
CA VAL A 293 -5.65 -13.44 -8.23
C VAL A 293 -5.75 -12.26 -9.18
N SER A 294 -5.29 -11.10 -8.73
CA SER A 294 -5.02 -9.93 -9.54
C SER A 294 -3.51 -9.64 -9.54
N VAL A 295 -2.99 -9.10 -10.63
CA VAL A 295 -1.57 -8.69 -10.72
C VAL A 295 -1.43 -7.18 -10.67
N ASN A 296 -0.47 -6.70 -9.88
CA ASN A 296 -0.12 -5.28 -9.82
C ASN A 296 1.25 -5.06 -10.46
N VAL A 297 1.28 -4.40 -11.61
CA VAL A 297 2.51 -3.92 -12.24
C VAL A 297 2.91 -2.60 -11.59
N ALA A 298 3.53 -2.70 -10.42
CA ALA A 298 3.68 -1.59 -9.50
C ALA A 298 5.05 -1.62 -8.78
N PRO A 299 5.95 -0.64 -9.02
CA PRO A 299 5.78 0.50 -9.91
C PRO A 299 6.22 0.21 -11.36
N VAL A 300 5.63 0.94 -12.30
CA VAL A 300 6.17 1.21 -13.64
C VAL A 300 7.14 2.40 -13.53
N ILE A 301 8.39 2.17 -13.92
CA ILE A 301 9.51 3.10 -13.90
C ILE A 301 9.99 3.29 -15.35
N PRO A 302 9.85 4.49 -15.93
CA PRO A 302 10.28 4.76 -17.31
C PRO A 302 11.74 4.41 -17.57
N PHE A 303 12.01 3.80 -18.72
CA PHE A 303 13.33 3.33 -19.17
C PHE A 303 14.02 2.32 -18.25
N ILE A 304 13.34 1.82 -17.21
CA ILE A 304 13.85 0.81 -16.30
C ILE A 304 13.08 -0.50 -16.50
N ASN A 305 11.76 -0.49 -16.36
CA ASN A 305 10.92 -1.70 -16.47
C ASN A 305 9.60 -1.47 -17.22
N ASP A 306 9.40 -0.30 -17.83
CA ASP A 306 8.16 0.05 -18.52
C ASP A 306 7.98 -0.70 -19.84
N ASP A 307 9.04 -1.23 -20.41
CA ASP A 307 9.05 -2.14 -21.57
C ASP A 307 8.49 -3.53 -21.24
N ALA A 308 8.62 -3.98 -19.99
CA ALA A 308 8.13 -5.28 -19.53
C ALA A 308 6.62 -5.33 -19.28
N LEU A 309 5.91 -4.19 -19.36
CA LEU A 309 4.50 -4.07 -18.99
C LEU A 309 3.60 -5.12 -19.67
N GLU A 310 3.63 -5.20 -21.00
CA GLU A 310 2.80 -6.12 -21.77
C GLU A 310 3.18 -7.57 -21.52
N GLN A 311 4.49 -7.89 -21.44
CA GLN A 311 4.95 -9.24 -21.18
C GLN A 311 4.54 -9.74 -19.79
N ILE A 312 4.58 -8.88 -18.77
CA ILE A 312 4.08 -9.20 -17.43
C ILE A 312 2.58 -9.54 -17.50
N LEU A 313 1.79 -8.75 -18.23
CA LEU A 313 0.36 -8.99 -18.39
C LEU A 313 0.07 -10.29 -19.15
N GLU A 314 0.79 -10.55 -20.25
CA GLU A 314 0.67 -11.79 -21.04
C GLU A 314 0.95 -13.03 -20.18
N GLN A 315 2.07 -13.04 -19.45
CA GLN A 315 2.46 -14.15 -18.59
C GLN A 315 1.49 -14.32 -17.41
N SER A 316 0.98 -13.21 -16.87
CA SER A 316 0.01 -13.23 -15.77
C SER A 316 -1.34 -13.77 -16.21
N ALA A 317 -1.83 -13.37 -17.38
CA ALA A 317 -3.06 -13.90 -17.98
C ALA A 317 -2.92 -15.41 -18.24
N ALA A 318 -1.79 -15.83 -18.84
CA ALA A 318 -1.48 -17.24 -19.07
C ALA A 318 -1.31 -18.05 -17.76
N ALA A 319 -1.01 -17.39 -16.64
CA ALA A 319 -0.98 -17.99 -15.31
C ALA A 319 -2.37 -18.07 -14.65
N GLY A 320 -3.39 -17.39 -15.17
CA GLY A 320 -4.76 -17.41 -14.63
C GLY A 320 -5.11 -16.22 -13.75
N ALA A 321 -4.36 -15.11 -13.84
CA ALA A 321 -4.78 -13.85 -13.20
C ALA A 321 -6.10 -13.35 -13.81
N ARG A 322 -7.03 -12.90 -12.96
CA ARG A 322 -8.39 -12.47 -13.35
C ARG A 322 -8.46 -11.00 -13.72
N SER A 323 -7.62 -10.18 -13.09
CA SER A 323 -7.53 -8.74 -13.30
C SER A 323 -6.09 -8.27 -13.16
N ALA A 324 -5.82 -7.04 -13.58
CA ALA A 324 -4.54 -6.40 -13.32
C ALA A 324 -4.70 -4.89 -13.09
N SER A 325 -3.71 -4.30 -12.45
CA SER A 325 -3.58 -2.85 -12.30
C SER A 325 -2.12 -2.44 -12.43
N TYR A 326 -1.86 -1.15 -12.61
CA TYR A 326 -0.51 -0.61 -12.59
C TYR A 326 -0.47 0.69 -11.79
N THR A 327 0.70 1.02 -11.27
CA THR A 327 0.99 2.36 -10.73
C THR A 327 2.31 2.85 -11.29
N VAL A 328 2.41 4.14 -11.58
CA VAL A 328 3.68 4.77 -11.92
C VAL A 328 4.45 5.03 -10.62
N VAL A 329 5.78 4.94 -10.68
CA VAL A 329 6.66 5.19 -9.53
C VAL A 329 6.29 6.49 -8.80
N ARG A 330 6.35 6.41 -7.47
CA ARG A 330 6.15 7.51 -6.52
C ARG A 330 7.40 7.59 -5.66
N LEU A 331 7.94 8.81 -5.48
CA LEU A 331 9.17 9.04 -4.73
C LEU A 331 8.94 10.07 -3.59
N PRO A 332 8.03 9.78 -2.65
CA PRO A 332 7.75 10.72 -1.57
C PRO A 332 8.95 10.86 -0.62
N TRP A 333 9.17 12.06 -0.09
CA TRP A 333 10.14 12.33 0.98
C TRP A 333 11.55 11.77 0.70
N GLU A 334 12.11 10.97 1.61
CA GLU A 334 13.45 10.37 1.52
C GLU A 334 13.55 9.27 0.45
N VAL A 335 12.42 8.79 -0.09
CA VAL A 335 12.42 7.74 -1.13
C VAL A 335 13.11 8.24 -2.40
N LYS A 336 12.99 9.54 -2.72
CA LYS A 336 13.66 10.13 -3.89
C LYS A 336 15.19 9.99 -3.80
N ASP A 337 15.76 10.20 -2.61
CA ASP A 337 17.20 10.18 -2.40
C ASP A 337 17.73 8.74 -2.45
N VAL A 338 16.99 7.80 -1.86
CA VAL A 338 17.29 6.35 -1.94
C VAL A 338 17.23 5.87 -3.40
N PHE A 339 16.20 6.27 -4.13
CA PHE A 339 16.00 5.88 -5.52
C PHE A 339 17.05 6.49 -6.45
N GLU A 340 17.37 7.77 -6.29
CA GLU A 340 18.41 8.46 -7.07
C GLU A 340 19.79 7.84 -6.84
N ALA A 341 20.16 7.56 -5.59
CA ALA A 341 21.41 6.86 -5.27
C ALA A 341 21.49 5.47 -5.94
N TRP A 342 20.40 4.70 -5.88
CA TRP A 342 20.31 3.41 -6.56
C TRP A 342 20.45 3.54 -8.08
N LEU A 343 19.79 4.53 -8.67
CA LEU A 343 19.79 4.78 -10.10
C LEU A 343 21.20 5.15 -10.60
N HIS A 344 21.92 5.99 -9.87
CA HIS A 344 23.32 6.32 -10.18
C HIS A 344 24.26 5.13 -10.00
N ALA A 345 23.99 4.23 -9.06
CA ALA A 345 24.82 3.05 -8.84
C ALA A 345 24.63 1.99 -9.93
N HIS A 346 23.40 1.78 -10.42
CA HIS A 346 23.06 0.66 -11.30
C HIS A 346 22.78 1.06 -12.75
N PHE A 347 22.39 2.31 -13.02
CA PHE A 347 22.01 2.81 -14.34
C PHE A 347 22.56 4.23 -14.60
N PRO A 348 23.87 4.47 -14.40
CA PRO A 348 24.45 5.82 -14.47
C PRO A 348 24.27 6.50 -15.83
N ASP A 349 24.26 5.73 -16.91
CA ASP A 349 24.11 6.16 -18.30
C ASP A 349 22.72 6.71 -18.62
N ARG A 350 21.68 6.26 -17.89
CA ARG A 350 20.30 6.68 -18.09
C ARG A 350 19.67 7.36 -16.87
N ALA A 351 20.41 7.55 -15.78
CA ALA A 351 19.90 8.10 -14.53
C ALA A 351 19.18 9.44 -14.73
N GLN A 352 19.87 10.41 -15.34
CA GLN A 352 19.28 11.72 -15.63
C GLN A 352 18.05 11.64 -16.51
N ARG A 353 18.05 10.75 -17.51
CA ARG A 353 16.90 10.56 -18.40
C ARG A 353 15.68 10.01 -17.67
N VAL A 354 15.88 9.09 -16.73
CA VAL A 354 14.81 8.52 -15.90
C VAL A 354 14.23 9.56 -14.95
N LEU A 355 15.07 10.33 -14.25
CA LEU A 355 14.63 11.38 -13.32
C LEU A 355 13.82 12.45 -14.03
N HIS A 356 14.33 13.03 -15.12
CA HIS A 356 13.59 14.00 -15.92
C HIS A 356 12.24 13.45 -16.42
N ARG A 357 12.20 12.16 -16.78
CA ARG A 357 10.93 11.54 -17.22
C ARG A 357 9.93 11.38 -16.08
N ILE A 358 10.40 11.13 -14.86
CA ILE A 358 9.54 11.13 -13.67
C ILE A 358 9.03 12.55 -13.42
N GLU A 359 9.88 13.57 -13.51
CA GLU A 359 9.50 14.98 -13.35
C GLU A 359 8.44 15.42 -14.37
N ASP A 360 8.61 15.05 -15.64
CA ASP A 360 7.64 15.31 -16.71
C ASP A 360 6.25 14.76 -16.37
N MET A 361 6.17 13.57 -15.77
CA MET A 361 4.90 12.93 -15.38
C MET A 361 4.30 13.50 -14.09
N ARG A 362 4.97 14.45 -13.45
CA ARG A 362 4.70 14.92 -12.08
C ARG A 362 4.78 16.45 -11.99
N SER A 363 4.58 17.13 -13.11
CA SER A 363 4.58 18.59 -13.21
C SER A 363 5.87 19.24 -12.69
N GLY A 364 7.02 18.66 -13.04
CA GLY A 364 8.35 19.18 -12.70
C GLY A 364 8.88 18.79 -11.32
N ARG A 365 8.26 17.81 -10.64
CA ARG A 365 8.67 17.30 -9.32
C ARG A 365 8.97 15.81 -9.39
N LEU A 366 9.80 15.27 -8.49
CA LEU A 366 10.00 13.81 -8.42
C LEU A 366 8.83 13.05 -7.77
N ASN A 367 7.90 13.76 -7.13
CA ASN A 367 6.71 13.18 -6.53
C ASN A 367 5.50 14.10 -6.68
N ASP A 368 4.33 13.49 -6.73
CA ASP A 368 3.04 14.15 -6.78
C ASP A 368 2.17 13.61 -5.63
N PRO A 369 1.76 14.43 -4.66
CA PRO A 369 0.88 14.01 -3.57
C PRO A 369 -0.60 14.02 -3.96
N ASP A 370 -0.97 14.65 -5.08
CA ASP A 370 -2.37 14.97 -5.39
C ASP A 370 -3.16 13.71 -5.78
N PHE A 371 -4.38 13.61 -5.23
CA PHE A 371 -5.28 12.50 -5.55
C PHE A 371 -5.64 12.49 -7.04
N GLY A 372 -5.86 11.30 -7.60
CA GLY A 372 -6.15 11.06 -9.00
C GLY A 372 -4.91 11.00 -9.88
N THR A 373 -3.88 11.80 -9.60
CA THR A 373 -2.64 11.88 -10.40
C THR A 373 -1.48 11.13 -9.76
N ARG A 374 -1.38 11.07 -8.43
CA ARG A 374 -0.25 10.41 -7.71
C ARG A 374 0.02 8.96 -8.13
N MET A 375 -1.00 8.18 -8.49
CA MET A 375 -0.82 6.77 -8.90
C MET A 375 -0.52 6.60 -10.40
N ARG A 376 -0.93 7.55 -11.24
CA ARG A 376 -0.96 7.40 -12.72
C ARG A 376 0.05 8.29 -13.45
N GLY A 377 0.39 9.44 -12.87
CA GLY A 377 1.13 10.51 -13.54
C GLY A 377 0.24 11.31 -14.50
N THR A 378 0.83 12.36 -15.07
CA THR A 378 0.21 13.24 -16.07
C THR A 378 1.09 13.35 -17.33
N GLY A 379 0.56 13.95 -18.39
CA GLY A 379 1.31 14.21 -19.62
C GLY A 379 1.46 12.99 -20.54
N ILE A 380 2.13 13.23 -21.68
CA ILE A 380 2.18 12.31 -22.84
C ILE A 380 2.71 10.93 -22.45
N TRP A 381 3.70 10.84 -21.57
CA TRP A 381 4.28 9.56 -21.20
C TRP A 381 3.35 8.73 -20.30
N ALA A 382 2.66 9.37 -19.35
CA ALA A 382 1.64 8.71 -18.53
C ALA A 382 0.47 8.23 -19.39
N ASP A 383 0.06 9.04 -20.38
CA ASP A 383 -0.96 8.66 -21.36
C ASP A 383 -0.52 7.48 -22.23
N LEU A 384 0.75 7.43 -22.64
CA LEU A 384 1.30 6.30 -23.39
C LEU A 384 1.27 5.01 -22.56
N ILE A 385 1.72 5.05 -21.31
CA ILE A 385 1.67 3.89 -20.39
C ILE A 385 0.21 3.44 -20.21
N LYS A 386 -0.71 4.39 -20.00
CA LYS A 386 -2.15 4.12 -19.85
C LYS A 386 -2.72 3.45 -21.09
N GLN A 387 -2.43 3.96 -22.28
CA GLN A 387 -2.92 3.41 -23.55
C GLN A 387 -2.37 1.99 -23.76
N ARG A 388 -1.07 1.79 -23.58
CA ARG A 388 -0.42 0.46 -23.65
C ARG A 388 -1.07 -0.54 -22.71
N PHE A 389 -1.25 -0.16 -21.45
CA PHE A 389 -1.92 -0.98 -20.44
C PHE A 389 -3.37 -1.33 -20.86
N GLN A 390 -4.16 -0.34 -21.27
CA GLN A 390 -5.56 -0.55 -21.66
C GLN A 390 -5.70 -1.44 -22.90
N VAL A 391 -4.82 -1.28 -23.90
CA VAL A 391 -4.78 -2.15 -25.09
C VAL A 391 -4.44 -3.58 -24.69
N ALA A 392 -3.42 -3.78 -23.85
CA ALA A 392 -3.03 -5.10 -23.37
C ALA A 392 -4.15 -5.77 -22.55
N MET A 393 -4.79 -5.03 -21.64
CA MET A 393 -5.93 -5.51 -20.84
C MET A 393 -7.09 -6.02 -21.72
N ARG A 394 -7.46 -5.26 -22.75
CA ARG A 394 -8.51 -5.67 -23.71
C ARG A 394 -8.09 -6.89 -24.53
N ARG A 395 -6.88 -6.87 -25.09
CA ARG A 395 -6.36 -7.97 -25.92
C ARG A 395 -6.28 -9.29 -25.15
N LEU A 396 -5.93 -9.23 -23.87
CA LEU A 396 -5.76 -10.40 -22.99
C LEU A 396 -7.04 -10.77 -22.23
N SER A 397 -8.16 -10.09 -22.49
CA SER A 397 -9.46 -10.37 -21.85
C SER A 397 -9.43 -10.33 -20.32
N PHE A 398 -8.63 -9.44 -19.73
CA PHE A 398 -8.68 -9.21 -18.30
C PHE A 398 -10.02 -8.58 -17.89
N ARG A 399 -10.51 -8.91 -16.69
CA ARG A 399 -11.68 -8.24 -16.12
C ARG A 399 -11.35 -6.76 -15.87
N ALA A 400 -12.26 -5.89 -16.30
CA ALA A 400 -12.15 -4.45 -16.07
C ALA A 400 -12.46 -4.07 -14.61
N GLU A 401 -13.38 -4.82 -13.98
CA GLU A 401 -13.85 -4.56 -12.63
C GLU A 401 -13.14 -5.43 -11.60
N ARG A 402 -12.95 -4.85 -10.40
CA ARG A 402 -12.40 -5.57 -9.25
C ARG A 402 -13.46 -6.51 -8.69
N PRO A 403 -13.07 -7.70 -8.19
CA PRO A 403 -14.01 -8.58 -7.49
C PRO A 403 -14.64 -7.87 -6.29
N VAL A 404 -15.97 -7.93 -6.19
CA VAL A 404 -16.71 -7.54 -4.99
C VAL A 404 -16.71 -8.73 -4.04
N LEU A 405 -16.20 -8.54 -2.83
CA LEU A 405 -16.13 -9.58 -1.81
C LEU A 405 -17.43 -9.62 -1.00
N SER A 406 -17.81 -10.81 -0.54
CA SER A 406 -19.01 -10.99 0.29
C SER A 406 -18.79 -10.47 1.71
N CYS A 407 -19.74 -9.67 2.20
CA CYS A 407 -19.80 -9.28 3.61
C CYS A 407 -20.82 -10.12 4.40
N GLU A 408 -21.58 -11.00 3.74
CA GLU A 408 -22.74 -11.70 4.30
C GLU A 408 -22.35 -12.78 5.33
N HIS A 409 -21.11 -13.28 5.26
CA HIS A 409 -20.64 -14.36 6.12
C HIS A 409 -20.12 -13.86 7.48
N PHE A 410 -20.08 -12.55 7.70
CA PHE A 410 -19.42 -12.01 8.88
C PHE A 410 -20.20 -12.30 10.16
N VAL A 411 -19.51 -12.89 11.13
CA VAL A 411 -19.97 -13.09 12.50
C VAL A 411 -18.92 -12.48 13.44
N PRO A 412 -19.29 -11.51 14.29
CA PRO A 412 -18.37 -10.94 15.27
C PRO A 412 -17.77 -12.03 16.15
N PRO A 413 -16.45 -12.04 16.39
CA PRO A 413 -15.85 -13.02 17.27
C PRO A 413 -16.38 -12.84 18.69
N GLN A 414 -16.55 -13.95 19.41
CA GLN A 414 -16.89 -13.87 20.83
C GLN A 414 -15.83 -13.05 21.56
N GLN A 415 -16.26 -12.06 22.35
CA GLN A 415 -15.34 -11.34 23.21
C GLN A 415 -14.74 -12.36 24.17
N ALA A 416 -13.40 -12.48 24.17
CA ALA A 416 -12.73 -13.20 25.24
C ALA A 416 -13.23 -12.63 26.58
N PRO A 417 -13.64 -13.47 27.54
CA PRO A 417 -14.12 -12.99 28.82
C PRO A 417 -13.08 -12.04 29.39
N ARG A 418 -13.51 -10.82 29.76
CA ARG A 418 -12.62 -9.83 30.37
C ARG A 418 -12.10 -10.44 31.67
N VAL A 419 -10.87 -10.97 31.64
CA VAL A 419 -10.15 -11.33 32.86
C VAL A 419 -10.01 -10.04 33.64
N SER A 420 -10.68 -9.96 34.78
CA SER A 420 -10.70 -8.77 35.61
C SER A 420 -9.27 -8.39 35.98
N ARG A 421 -9.00 -7.10 36.22
CA ARG A 421 -7.67 -6.65 36.69
C ARG A 421 -7.22 -7.41 37.94
N ARG A 422 -8.19 -7.87 38.75
CA ARG A 422 -7.95 -8.70 39.92
C ARG A 422 -7.46 -10.11 39.55
N GLU A 423 -8.09 -10.76 38.58
CA GLU A 423 -7.66 -12.07 38.08
C GLU A 423 -6.32 -11.98 37.33
N GLN A 424 -6.05 -10.88 36.61
CA GLN A 424 -4.74 -10.65 35.99
C GLN A 424 -3.63 -10.50 37.03
N VAL A 425 -3.90 -9.79 38.13
CA VAL A 425 -2.97 -9.65 39.26
C VAL A 425 -2.80 -10.97 40.02
N GLU A 426 -3.87 -11.74 40.21
CA GLU A 426 -3.80 -13.07 40.84
C GLU A 426 -3.06 -14.08 39.96
N GLN A 427 -3.22 -14.00 38.64
CA GLN A 427 -2.51 -14.83 37.69
C GLN A 427 -1.03 -14.46 37.61
N ALA A 428 -0.68 -13.17 37.57
CA ALA A 428 0.71 -12.72 37.67
C ALA A 428 1.39 -13.11 38.99
N ARG A 429 0.62 -13.15 40.10
CA ARG A 429 1.09 -13.69 41.39
C ARG A 429 1.31 -15.20 41.34
N ARG A 430 0.42 -15.97 40.71
CA ARG A 430 0.55 -17.44 40.55
C ARG A 430 1.70 -17.82 39.61
N GLU A 431 1.98 -16.98 38.62
CA GLU A 431 3.07 -17.17 37.65
C GLU A 431 4.44 -16.65 38.17
N GLY A 432 4.51 -16.21 39.43
CA GLY A 432 5.76 -15.80 40.08
C GLY A 432 6.36 -14.48 39.55
N GLN A 433 5.58 -13.67 38.83
CA GLN A 433 6.06 -12.42 38.21
C GLN A 433 6.06 -11.21 39.15
N LEU A 434 5.71 -11.38 40.42
CA LEU A 434 5.56 -10.29 41.41
C LEU A 434 6.48 -10.40 42.63
N ASP A 435 7.42 -11.34 42.70
CA ASP A 435 8.39 -11.45 43.80
C ASP A 435 9.67 -10.61 43.61
N LEU A 436 9.54 -9.44 42.97
CA LEU A 436 10.62 -8.45 42.88
C LEU A 436 10.09 -7.03 43.16
N PHE A 437 9.50 -6.82 44.34
CA PHE A 437 9.44 -5.52 45.00
C PHE A 437 9.46 -5.67 46.52
#